data_AF-A0A376ZTP0-F1
#
_entry.id   AF-A0A376ZTP0-F1
#
_cell.length_a   1.000
_cell.length_b   1.000
_cell.length_c   1.000
_cell.angle_alpha   90.00
_cell.angle_beta   90.00
_cell.angle_gamma   90.00
#
_symmetry.space_group_name_H-M   'P 1'
#
loop_
_entity.id
_entity.type
_entity.pdbx_description
1 polymer ?
#
loop_
_entity_poly.entity_id
_entity_poly.type
_entity_poly.pdbx_seq_one_letter_code
_entity_poly.pdbx_strand_id
1 'polypeptide(L)'
;MKLAGDNQNVWKSLPFLREYNKGTALKLGKHVVVVGAGNTAMDCARAALRVPGVEKATIVYRRSLQEMPAWREEYEEALHDGVEFRFLNNPERFDADGTLTLRVMSLGEPDEKGRRRPVETNETVTLLVDSLITAIGEQQDTEALNAMGVPLDKNGWPDVDHNGETRLTDVFMIGDVQRGPSSIVAAVGTARRATDAILSRENIRSHQNDKYWNNVNPAEIYQRKGDISITLVNSDDRDAFVAQEAARCLECNYVCSKCVDVCPNRANVSIAVPGFQNRFQRCTSTLTVTNAATALSSVRGTVNRTKTKSPSSAWRKDFDNSSNPGFLVEDCRVRVRLNNQSWVLNIDSKGQFNNVPPELNDMCRIISHVHQHHHYLLGRVEV
;
A
#
# COMPACT_ATOMS: atom_id res chain seq x y z
N MET A 1 13.71 -6.74 21.16
CA MET A 1 15.16 -7.02 21.14
C MET A 1 15.67 -6.88 22.56
N LYS A 2 16.45 -7.83 23.07
CA LYS A 2 17.18 -7.64 24.33
C LYS A 2 18.56 -7.12 23.94
N LEU A 3 18.77 -5.82 24.09
CA LEU A 3 20.07 -5.18 23.88
C LEU A 3 20.69 -4.97 25.25
N ALA A 4 21.83 -5.60 25.51
CA ALA A 4 22.63 -5.38 26.71
C ALA A 4 23.55 -4.16 26.52
N GLY A 5 24.23 -3.76 27.60
CA GLY A 5 25.15 -2.64 27.59
C GLY A 5 24.56 -1.38 28.23
N ASP A 6 25.39 -0.35 28.36
CA ASP A 6 25.14 0.86 29.13
C ASP A 6 25.14 2.14 28.28
N ASN A 7 25.25 2.01 26.95
CA ASN A 7 25.16 3.16 26.06
C ASN A 7 23.73 3.70 25.98
N GLN A 8 23.57 5.00 26.24
CA GLN A 8 22.26 5.66 26.26
C GLN A 8 21.85 6.25 24.91
N ASN A 9 22.73 6.26 23.90
CA ASN A 9 22.44 6.86 22.59
C ASN A 9 21.65 5.91 21.69
N VAL A 10 20.53 5.43 22.22
CA VAL A 10 19.62 4.49 21.57
C VAL A 10 18.28 5.17 21.32
N TRP A 11 17.95 5.34 20.05
CA TRP A 11 16.74 6.00 19.61
C TRP A 11 15.69 4.97 19.20
N LYS A 12 14.42 5.27 19.49
CA LYS A 12 13.30 4.59 18.84
C LYS A 12 13.01 5.28 17.51
N SER A 13 12.71 4.50 16.47
CA SER A 13 12.48 5.01 15.10
C SER A 13 11.46 6.14 15.02
N LEU A 14 10.26 5.98 15.59
CA LEU A 14 9.20 7.00 15.52
C LEU A 14 9.56 8.31 16.26
N PRO A 15 10.07 8.30 17.51
CA PRO A 15 10.60 9.51 18.13
C PRO A 15 11.71 10.18 17.33
N PHE A 16 12.66 9.40 16.79
CA PHE A 16 13.73 9.94 15.94
C PHE A 16 13.18 10.67 14.71
N LEU A 17 12.33 10.00 13.92
CA LEU A 17 11.73 10.59 12.71
C LEU A 17 10.87 11.81 13.05
N ARG A 18 10.17 11.80 14.19
CA ARG A 18 9.38 12.94 14.66
C ARG A 18 10.28 14.15 14.95
N GLU A 19 11.36 13.97 15.69
CA GLU A 19 12.28 15.07 16.02
C GLU A 19 13.06 15.57 14.80
N TYR A 20 13.44 14.67 13.89
CA TYR A 20 14.03 15.04 12.60
C TYR A 20 13.08 15.94 11.79
N ASN A 21 11.80 15.55 11.67
CA ASN A 21 10.81 16.33 10.92
C ASN A 21 10.46 17.68 11.58
N LYS A 22 10.67 17.84 12.88
CA LYS A 22 10.53 19.13 13.57
C LYS A 22 11.71 20.07 13.33
N GLY A 23 12.79 19.59 12.70
CA GLY A 23 14.04 20.34 12.56
C GLY A 23 14.81 20.46 13.88
N THR A 24 14.54 19.58 14.85
CA THR A 24 15.29 19.54 16.12
C THR A 24 16.76 19.20 15.81
N ALA A 25 17.70 19.86 16.47
CA ALA A 25 19.12 19.54 16.35
C ALA A 25 19.41 18.17 16.99
N LEU A 26 19.55 17.13 16.16
CA LEU A 26 19.84 15.76 16.58
C LEU A 26 21.34 15.52 16.68
N LYS A 27 21.79 14.94 17.80
CA LYS A 27 23.20 14.59 18.03
C LYS A 27 23.42 13.10 17.85
N LEU A 28 23.48 12.65 16.59
CA LEU A 28 23.67 11.23 16.29
C LEU A 28 25.15 10.79 16.21
N GLY A 29 26.09 11.74 16.16
CA GLY A 29 27.50 11.44 15.88
C GLY A 29 27.73 11.11 14.39
N LYS A 30 28.84 10.45 14.08
CA LYS A 30 29.29 10.21 12.70
C LYS A 30 28.76 8.90 12.14
N HIS A 31 28.73 7.84 12.95
CA HIS A 31 28.35 6.50 12.55
C HIS A 31 27.07 6.06 13.23
N VAL A 32 26.01 5.87 12.44
CA VAL A 32 24.69 5.49 12.93
C VAL A 32 24.34 4.08 12.47
N VAL A 33 23.89 3.24 13.40
CA VAL A 33 23.30 1.93 13.04
C VAL A 33 21.79 1.97 13.19
N VAL A 34 21.09 1.48 12.17
CA VAL A 34 19.64 1.28 12.20
C VAL A 34 19.33 -0.21 12.25
N VAL A 35 18.63 -0.65 13.29
CA VAL A 35 18.29 -2.06 13.51
C VAL A 35 16.90 -2.35 12.95
N GLY A 36 16.81 -3.19 11.92
CA GLY A 36 15.57 -3.48 11.21
C GLY A 36 15.78 -3.56 9.71
N ALA A 37 14.70 -3.80 8.96
CA ALA A 37 14.76 -3.79 7.49
C ALA A 37 13.38 -3.56 6.85
N GLY A 38 12.44 -2.95 7.57
CA GLY A 38 11.16 -2.48 7.00
C GLY A 38 11.28 -1.09 6.42
N ASN A 39 10.20 -0.57 5.83
CA ASN A 39 10.18 0.79 5.26
C ASN A 39 10.62 1.84 6.31
N THR A 40 10.16 1.72 7.55
CA THR A 40 10.60 2.59 8.66
C THR A 40 12.11 2.56 8.90
N ALA A 41 12.78 1.43 8.67
CA ALA A 41 14.24 1.34 8.78
C ALA A 41 14.94 2.07 7.63
N MET A 42 14.38 2.02 6.42
CA MET A 42 14.86 2.79 5.26
C MET A 42 14.70 4.28 5.52
N ASP A 43 13.51 4.71 5.97
CA ASP A 43 13.24 6.10 6.36
C ASP A 43 14.24 6.59 7.41
N CYS A 44 14.48 5.77 8.45
CA CYS A 44 15.42 6.13 9.51
C CYS A 44 16.85 6.28 8.99
N ALA A 45 17.33 5.35 8.16
CA ALA A 45 18.70 5.38 7.66
C ALA A 45 18.92 6.58 6.72
N ARG A 46 17.98 6.82 5.82
CA ARG A 46 18.01 7.96 4.89
C ARG A 46 17.91 9.29 5.63
N ALA A 47 17.03 9.40 6.63
CA ALA A 47 16.94 10.61 7.45
C ALA A 47 18.20 10.83 8.29
N ALA A 48 18.78 9.76 8.85
CA ALA A 48 20.03 9.85 9.63
C ALA A 48 21.18 10.42 8.78
N LEU A 49 21.34 10.00 7.53
CA LEU A 49 22.36 10.56 6.62
C LEU A 49 22.19 12.06 6.33
N ARG A 50 20.98 12.61 6.52
CA ARG A 50 20.70 14.04 6.33
C ARG A 50 20.93 14.86 7.61
N VAL A 51 21.18 14.21 8.75
CA VAL A 51 21.50 14.90 10.01
C VAL A 51 22.94 15.43 9.94
N PRO A 52 23.17 16.72 10.23
CA PRO A 52 24.51 17.29 10.22
C PRO A 52 25.49 16.51 11.12
N GLY A 53 26.64 16.15 10.54
CA GLY A 53 27.71 15.42 11.24
C GLY A 53 27.66 13.90 11.06
N VAL A 54 26.57 13.33 10.54
CA VAL A 54 26.51 11.91 10.17
C VAL A 54 27.30 11.71 8.89
N GLU A 55 28.26 10.79 8.92
CA GLU A 55 29.10 10.41 7.78
C GLU A 55 28.67 9.05 7.21
N LYS A 56 28.07 8.19 8.05
CA LYS A 56 27.73 6.81 7.70
C LYS A 56 26.48 6.33 8.42
N ALA A 57 25.55 5.74 7.67
CA ALA A 57 24.41 5.01 8.21
C ALA A 57 24.46 3.56 7.73
N THR A 58 24.29 2.62 8.67
CA THR A 58 24.31 1.18 8.37
C THR A 58 23.04 0.51 8.90
N ILE A 59 22.30 -0.12 8.00
CA ILE A 59 21.19 -1.00 8.37
C ILE A 59 21.74 -2.36 8.80
N VAL A 60 21.41 -2.80 10.01
CA VAL A 60 21.69 -4.14 10.52
C VAL A 60 20.42 -4.96 10.52
N TYR A 61 20.46 -6.09 9.82
CA TYR A 61 19.32 -6.98 9.67
C TYR A 61 19.67 -8.44 9.89
N ARG A 62 18.87 -9.11 10.73
CA ARG A 62 19.11 -10.50 11.14
C ARG A 62 18.81 -11.57 10.07
N ARG A 63 18.26 -11.20 8.91
CA ARG A 63 18.02 -12.12 7.78
C ARG A 63 18.72 -11.61 6.51
N SER A 64 18.55 -12.31 5.39
CA SER A 64 19.08 -11.88 4.10
C SER A 64 18.17 -10.86 3.43
N LEU A 65 18.66 -10.29 2.33
CA LEU A 65 17.91 -9.39 1.46
C LEU A 65 16.60 -10.02 0.95
N GLN A 66 16.56 -11.33 0.71
CA GLN A 66 15.36 -12.02 0.19
C GLN A 66 14.19 -11.98 1.19
N GLU A 67 14.49 -11.96 2.50
CA GLU A 67 13.47 -11.86 3.54
C GLU A 67 13.24 -10.43 4.04
N MET A 68 13.78 -9.42 3.35
CA MET A 68 13.60 -8.00 3.69
C MET A 68 12.11 -7.62 3.56
N PRO A 69 11.49 -7.05 4.61
CA PRO A 69 10.09 -6.63 4.55
C PRO A 69 9.89 -5.27 3.86
N ALA A 70 10.94 -4.45 3.72
CA ALA A 70 10.86 -3.22 2.96
C ALA A 70 10.52 -3.48 1.49
N TRP A 71 9.86 -2.52 0.85
CA TRP A 71 9.65 -2.57 -0.59
C TRP A 71 10.98 -2.46 -1.32
N ARG A 72 11.05 -3.10 -2.49
CA ARG A 72 12.29 -3.13 -3.27
C ARG A 72 12.76 -1.72 -3.66
N GLU A 73 11.82 -0.86 -4.03
CA GLU A 73 12.09 0.54 -4.35
C GLU A 73 12.71 1.29 -3.16
N GLU A 74 12.18 1.13 -1.94
CA GLU A 74 12.74 1.76 -0.74
C GLU A 74 14.16 1.29 -0.43
N TYR A 75 14.47 0.01 -0.70
CA TYR A 75 15.81 -0.53 -0.58
C TYR A 75 16.77 0.07 -1.63
N GLU A 76 16.34 0.16 -2.88
CA GLU A 76 17.14 0.72 -3.99
C GLU A 76 17.42 2.21 -3.77
N GLU A 77 16.43 2.97 -3.30
CA GLU A 77 16.57 4.38 -2.93
C GLU A 77 17.50 4.58 -1.72
N ALA A 78 17.43 3.70 -0.72
CA ALA A 78 18.36 3.74 0.41
C ALA A 78 19.81 3.47 -0.03
N LEU A 79 20.03 2.51 -0.93
CA LEU A 79 21.35 2.29 -1.54
C LEU A 79 21.84 3.51 -2.31
N HIS A 80 20.95 4.16 -3.08
CA HIS A 80 21.29 5.36 -3.84
C HIS A 80 21.70 6.53 -2.93
N ASP A 81 21.03 6.69 -1.78
CA ASP A 81 21.38 7.67 -0.75
C ASP A 81 22.71 7.32 -0.02
N GLY A 82 23.29 6.13 -0.24
CA GLY A 82 24.57 5.70 0.35
C GLY A 82 24.42 4.90 1.66
N VAL A 83 23.24 4.36 1.96
CA VAL A 83 23.03 3.50 3.14
C VAL A 83 23.75 2.16 2.96
N GLU A 84 24.55 1.76 3.96
CA GLU A 84 25.18 0.44 3.98
C GLU A 84 24.28 -0.62 4.61
N PHE A 85 24.44 -1.88 4.20
CA PHE A 85 23.64 -2.99 4.71
C PHE A 85 24.52 -4.10 5.28
N ARG A 86 24.18 -4.55 6.50
CA ARG A 86 24.75 -5.73 7.15
C ARG A 86 23.65 -6.75 7.42
N PHE A 87 23.52 -7.68 6.48
CA PHE A 87 22.62 -8.83 6.58
C PHE A 87 23.16 -9.90 7.51
N LEU A 88 22.27 -10.78 7.96
CA LEU A 88 22.61 -11.90 8.85
C LEU A 88 23.35 -11.44 10.12
N ASN A 89 22.99 -10.28 10.65
CA ASN A 89 23.58 -9.72 11.86
C ASN A 89 22.45 -9.25 12.79
N ASN A 90 22.58 -9.55 14.09
CA ASN A 90 21.62 -9.13 15.11
C ASN A 90 22.34 -8.47 16.29
N PRO A 91 22.02 -7.23 16.67
CA PRO A 91 22.65 -6.58 17.82
C PRO A 91 22.32 -7.28 19.12
N GLU A 92 23.34 -7.44 19.97
CA GLU A 92 23.21 -8.04 21.30
C GLU A 92 23.67 -7.12 22.43
N ARG A 93 24.70 -6.29 22.20
CA ARG A 93 25.26 -5.39 23.21
C ARG A 93 25.72 -4.07 22.62
N PHE A 94 25.43 -2.94 23.28
CA PHE A 94 25.93 -1.63 22.92
C PHE A 94 26.52 -0.91 24.13
N ASP A 95 27.83 -0.72 24.11
CA ASP A 95 28.63 -0.26 25.26
C ASP A 95 28.94 1.24 25.20
N ALA A 96 29.19 1.84 26.36
CA ALA A 96 29.44 3.28 26.50
C ALA A 96 30.65 3.80 25.69
N ASP A 97 31.58 2.92 25.31
CA ASP A 97 32.72 3.25 24.44
C ASP A 97 32.36 3.31 22.94
N GLY A 98 31.11 3.03 22.60
CA GLY A 98 30.62 2.98 21.21
C GLY A 98 30.71 1.59 20.57
N THR A 99 31.19 0.57 21.29
CA THR A 99 31.27 -0.79 20.77
C THR A 99 29.89 -1.43 20.68
N LEU A 100 29.44 -1.70 19.46
CA LEU A 100 28.24 -2.46 19.16
C LEU A 100 28.61 -3.90 18.78
N THR A 101 28.22 -4.86 19.60
CA THR A 101 28.41 -6.30 19.36
C THR A 101 27.21 -6.87 18.63
N LEU A 102 27.48 -7.52 17.50
CA LEU A 102 26.50 -8.17 16.63
C LEU A 102 26.73 -9.68 16.62
N ARG A 103 25.66 -10.45 16.84
CA ARG A 103 25.60 -11.88 16.60
C ARG A 103 25.51 -12.15 15.11
N VAL A 104 26.38 -12.99 14.59
CA VAL A 104 26.25 -13.50 13.23
C VAL A 104 25.10 -14.50 13.21
N MET A 105 24.23 -14.38 12.22
CA MET A 105 23.04 -15.21 12.05
C MET A 105 23.21 -16.12 10.83
N SER A 106 22.49 -17.22 10.82
CA SER A 106 22.28 -18.07 9.66
C SER A 106 20.79 -18.19 9.35
N LEU A 107 20.44 -18.64 8.14
CA LEU A 107 19.04 -18.89 7.79
C LEU A 107 18.70 -20.36 8.07
N GLY A 108 17.72 -20.59 8.93
CA GLY A 108 17.11 -21.89 9.15
C GLY A 108 15.96 -22.16 8.17
N GLU A 109 15.06 -23.04 8.60
CA GLU A 109 13.87 -23.41 7.84
C GLU A 109 12.89 -22.23 7.63
N PRO A 110 12.12 -22.23 6.53
CA PRO A 110 11.05 -21.29 6.31
C PRO A 110 9.94 -21.40 7.37
N ASP A 111 9.33 -20.27 7.70
CA ASP A 111 8.09 -20.23 8.46
C ASP A 111 6.87 -20.57 7.57
N GLU A 112 5.66 -20.56 8.15
CA GLU A 112 4.40 -20.83 7.45
C GLU A 112 4.14 -19.88 6.26
N LYS A 113 4.79 -18.72 6.24
CA LYS A 113 4.71 -17.72 5.15
C LYS A 113 5.85 -17.89 4.14
N GLY A 114 6.64 -18.95 4.25
CA GLY A 114 7.80 -19.21 3.39
C GLY A 114 9.05 -18.40 3.77
N ARG A 115 9.00 -17.59 4.83
CA ARG A 115 10.12 -16.70 5.20
C ARG A 115 11.08 -17.42 6.14
N ARG A 116 12.36 -17.51 5.74
CA ARG A 116 13.39 -18.21 6.53
C ARG A 116 13.60 -17.59 7.91
N ARG A 117 13.68 -18.43 8.93
CA ARG A 117 13.91 -18.01 10.32
C ARG A 117 15.41 -17.72 10.53
N PRO A 118 15.78 -16.64 11.24
CA PRO A 118 17.16 -16.40 11.60
C PRO A 118 17.54 -17.32 12.78
N VAL A 119 18.71 -17.93 12.70
CA VAL A 119 19.28 -18.82 13.72
C VAL A 119 20.62 -18.26 14.16
N GLU A 120 20.79 -18.08 15.48
CA GLU A 120 22.02 -17.56 16.07
C GLU A 120 23.18 -18.53 15.81
N THR A 121 24.35 -17.97 15.48
CA THR A 121 25.60 -18.72 15.39
C THR A 121 26.48 -18.44 16.61
N ASN A 122 27.57 -19.18 16.77
CA ASN A 122 28.53 -18.92 17.85
C ASN A 122 29.42 -17.70 17.57
N GLU A 123 29.34 -17.11 16.37
CA GLU A 123 30.20 -16.00 15.95
C GLU A 123 29.60 -14.65 16.33
N THR A 124 30.48 -13.72 16.67
CA THR A 124 30.14 -12.31 16.91
C THR A 124 31.11 -11.41 16.17
N VAL A 125 30.64 -10.24 15.79
CA VAL A 125 31.44 -9.17 15.19
C VAL A 125 31.14 -7.86 15.88
N THR A 126 32.09 -6.93 15.88
CA THR A 126 31.93 -5.62 16.52
C THR A 126 31.96 -4.49 15.50
N LEU A 127 31.26 -3.41 15.82
CA LEU A 127 31.28 -2.14 15.10
C LEU A 127 31.48 -1.00 16.09
N LEU A 128 32.26 0.01 15.72
CA LEU A 128 32.34 1.26 16.46
C LEU A 128 31.31 2.24 15.89
N VAL A 129 30.35 2.63 16.73
CA VAL A 129 29.21 3.45 16.32
C VAL A 129 28.88 4.49 17.40
N ASP A 130 28.32 5.61 16.99
CA ASP A 130 27.97 6.70 17.89
C ASP A 130 26.51 6.59 18.38
N SER A 131 25.60 6.14 17.50
CA SER A 131 24.18 6.00 17.80
C SER A 131 23.58 4.72 17.23
N LEU A 132 22.53 4.24 17.90
CA LEU A 132 21.70 3.14 17.43
C LEU A 132 20.23 3.57 17.33
N ILE A 133 19.58 3.30 16.20
CA ILE A 133 18.15 3.55 15.98
C ILE A 133 17.44 2.20 15.87
N THR A 134 16.40 1.98 16.66
CA THR A 134 15.61 0.74 16.66
C THR A 134 14.34 0.90 15.80
N ALA A 135 14.28 0.12 14.70
CA ALA A 135 13.19 0.08 13.73
C ALA A 135 12.68 -1.36 13.54
N ILE A 136 12.35 -2.02 14.66
CA ILE A 136 12.01 -3.46 14.72
C ILE A 136 10.50 -3.75 14.73
N GLY A 137 9.69 -2.73 14.46
CA GLY A 137 8.22 -2.80 14.47
C GLY A 137 7.62 -2.28 15.76
N GLU A 138 6.33 -1.95 15.68
CA GLU A 138 5.54 -1.43 16.81
C GLU A 138 4.72 -2.56 17.45
N GLN A 139 4.37 -2.36 18.71
CA GLN A 139 3.44 -3.20 19.46
C GLN A 139 2.29 -2.33 19.94
N GLN A 140 1.15 -2.95 20.19
CA GLN A 140 0.02 -2.34 20.84
C GLN A 140 0.34 -1.92 22.27
N ASP A 141 -0.32 -0.87 22.73
CA ASP A 141 -0.31 -0.45 24.12
C ASP A 141 -1.32 -1.29 24.91
N THR A 142 -0.88 -2.46 25.37
CA THR A 142 -1.68 -3.40 26.15
C THR A 142 -2.20 -2.76 27.45
N GLU A 143 -1.44 -1.84 28.06
CA GLU A 143 -1.86 -1.16 29.29
C GLU A 143 -3.04 -0.23 29.00
N ALA A 144 -2.94 0.60 27.96
CA ALA A 144 -4.04 1.46 27.53
C ALA A 144 -5.28 0.64 27.12
N LEU A 145 -5.09 -0.45 26.37
CA LEU A 145 -6.20 -1.32 25.96
C LEU A 145 -6.91 -1.96 27.16
N ASN A 146 -6.15 -2.47 28.14
CA ASN A 146 -6.70 -3.01 29.38
C ASN A 146 -7.41 -1.94 30.21
N ALA A 147 -6.87 -0.72 30.28
CA ALA A 147 -7.50 0.39 30.98
C ALA A 147 -8.86 0.79 30.34
N MET A 148 -9.01 0.60 29.03
CA MET A 148 -10.28 0.76 28.31
C MET A 148 -11.20 -0.47 28.43
N GLY A 149 -10.76 -1.55 29.08
CA GLY A 149 -11.51 -2.80 29.22
C GLY A 149 -11.58 -3.65 27.96
N VAL A 150 -10.75 -3.36 26.94
CA VAL A 150 -10.78 -4.05 25.63
C VAL A 150 -10.24 -5.47 25.77
N PRO A 151 -11.04 -6.50 25.44
CA PRO A 151 -10.57 -7.89 25.49
C PRO A 151 -9.46 -8.14 24.47
N LEU A 152 -8.41 -8.84 24.89
CA LEU A 152 -7.22 -9.12 24.09
C LEU A 152 -7.10 -10.60 23.77
N ASP A 153 -6.50 -10.91 22.61
CA ASP A 153 -6.13 -12.25 22.20
C ASP A 153 -4.86 -12.72 22.93
N LYS A 154 -4.45 -13.97 22.66
CA LYS A 154 -3.24 -14.59 23.24
C LYS A 154 -1.92 -13.86 22.90
N ASN A 155 -1.94 -13.00 21.88
CA ASN A 155 -0.79 -12.22 21.43
C ASN A 155 -0.87 -10.76 21.94
N GLY A 156 -1.89 -10.44 22.74
CA GLY A 156 -2.12 -9.12 23.31
C GLY A 156 -2.79 -8.12 22.37
N TRP A 157 -3.27 -8.53 21.20
CA TRP A 157 -4.01 -7.65 20.27
C TRP A 157 -5.51 -7.64 20.63
N PRO A 158 -6.25 -6.55 20.38
CA PRO A 158 -7.69 -6.52 20.54
C PRO A 158 -8.38 -7.69 19.83
N ASP A 159 -9.23 -8.42 20.57
CA ASP A 159 -10.08 -9.46 20.01
C ASP A 159 -11.26 -8.81 19.31
N VAL A 160 -11.16 -8.71 17.98
CA VAL A 160 -12.13 -8.02 17.13
C VAL A 160 -12.66 -8.89 16.00
N ASP A 161 -13.89 -8.61 15.61
CA ASP A 161 -14.56 -9.24 14.48
C ASP A 161 -14.07 -8.70 13.12
N HIS A 162 -14.73 -9.11 12.03
CA HIS A 162 -14.39 -8.65 10.67
C HIS A 162 -14.61 -7.14 10.42
N ASN A 163 -15.54 -6.52 11.16
CA ASN A 163 -15.84 -5.10 11.09
C ASN A 163 -14.94 -4.27 12.02
N GLY A 164 -14.23 -4.92 12.94
CA GLY A 164 -13.40 -4.29 13.95
C GLY A 164 -14.14 -4.08 15.28
N GLU A 165 -15.32 -4.67 15.45
CA GLU A 165 -16.03 -4.62 16.72
C GLU A 165 -15.36 -5.54 17.73
N THR A 166 -15.14 -5.04 18.94
CA THR A 166 -14.60 -5.83 20.04
C THR A 166 -15.69 -6.71 20.66
N ARG A 167 -15.34 -7.51 21.66
CA ARG A 167 -16.32 -8.21 22.50
C ARG A 167 -17.18 -7.29 23.38
N LEU A 168 -16.80 -6.02 23.53
CA LEU A 168 -17.66 -5.01 24.14
C LEU A 168 -18.59 -4.45 23.07
N THR A 169 -19.89 -4.55 23.30
CA THR A 169 -20.92 -4.05 22.39
C THR A 169 -20.68 -2.57 22.09
N ASP A 170 -20.78 -2.19 20.81
CA ASP A 170 -20.62 -0.82 20.30
C ASP A 170 -19.22 -0.21 20.46
N VAL A 171 -18.22 -1.01 20.84
CA VAL A 171 -16.82 -0.58 20.90
C VAL A 171 -16.06 -1.17 19.71
N PHE A 172 -15.54 -0.29 18.86
CA PHE A 172 -14.78 -0.66 17.66
C PHE A 172 -13.31 -0.24 17.78
N MET A 173 -12.42 -1.07 17.26
CA MET A 173 -11.00 -0.76 17.07
C MET A 173 -10.72 -0.65 15.59
N ILE A 174 -9.96 0.38 15.19
CA ILE A 174 -9.62 0.64 13.79
C ILE A 174 -8.13 0.95 13.66
N GLY A 175 -7.59 0.72 12.46
CA GLY A 175 -6.19 0.92 12.15
C GLY A 175 -5.32 -0.28 12.51
N ASP A 176 -4.02 0.00 12.65
CA ASP A 176 -3.00 -1.01 12.90
C ASP A 176 -3.16 -1.72 14.25
N VAL A 177 -3.89 -1.11 15.19
CA VAL A 177 -4.19 -1.74 16.49
C VAL A 177 -4.98 -3.05 16.33
N GLN A 178 -5.66 -3.31 15.20
CA GLN A 178 -6.39 -4.57 15.01
C GLN A 178 -5.46 -5.78 14.86
N ARG A 179 -4.34 -5.65 14.13
CA ARG A 179 -3.54 -6.81 13.65
C ARG A 179 -2.04 -6.52 13.52
N GLY A 180 -1.61 -5.33 13.91
CA GLY A 180 -0.25 -4.85 13.79
C GLY A 180 0.00 -3.93 12.59
N PRO A 181 1.25 -3.45 12.46
CA PRO A 181 1.63 -2.42 11.51
C PRO A 181 1.31 -2.78 10.06
N SER A 182 0.70 -1.85 9.33
CA SER A 182 0.32 -2.01 7.92
C SER A 182 0.44 -0.69 7.16
N SER A 183 -0.05 -0.67 5.92
CA SER A 183 -0.15 0.58 5.15
C SER A 183 -1.24 1.48 5.72
N ILE A 184 -1.06 2.80 5.60
CA ILE A 184 -2.08 3.81 5.93
C ILE A 184 -3.41 3.51 5.23
N VAL A 185 -3.35 3.04 3.98
CA VAL A 185 -4.55 2.66 3.20
C VAL A 185 -5.30 1.49 3.84
N ALA A 186 -4.58 0.50 4.38
CA ALA A 186 -5.19 -0.60 5.11
C ALA A 186 -5.88 -0.12 6.39
N ALA A 187 -5.24 0.80 7.12
CA ALA A 187 -5.83 1.43 8.30
C ALA A 187 -7.13 2.19 7.96
N VAL A 188 -7.11 3.03 6.91
CA VAL A 188 -8.33 3.70 6.40
C VAL A 188 -9.41 2.70 6.00
N GLY A 189 -9.02 1.58 5.38
CA GLY A 189 -9.94 0.51 5.02
C GLY A 189 -10.62 -0.14 6.22
N THR A 190 -9.92 -0.31 7.35
CA THR A 190 -10.52 -0.81 8.60
C THR A 190 -11.50 0.20 9.20
N ALA A 191 -11.15 1.49 9.20
CA ALA A 191 -12.01 2.57 9.69
C ALA A 191 -13.33 2.64 8.91
N ARG A 192 -13.25 2.46 7.58
CA ARG A 192 -14.43 2.42 6.72
C ARG A 192 -15.37 1.27 7.09
N ARG A 193 -14.85 0.05 7.29
CA ARG A 193 -15.68 -1.11 7.67
C ARG A 193 -16.40 -0.89 9.00
N ALA A 194 -15.68 -0.42 10.02
CA ALA A 194 -16.29 -0.09 11.30
C ALA A 194 -17.39 0.97 11.15
N THR A 195 -17.12 2.02 10.37
CA THR A 195 -18.11 3.09 10.09
C THR A 195 -19.34 2.55 9.38
N ASP A 196 -19.18 1.68 8.37
CA ASP A 196 -20.31 1.04 7.68
C ASP A 196 -21.18 0.20 8.63
N ALA A 197 -20.55 -0.55 9.54
CA ALA A 197 -21.25 -1.33 10.55
C ALA A 197 -22.04 -0.44 11.52
N ILE A 198 -21.42 0.64 12.01
CA ILE A 198 -22.07 1.63 12.90
C ILE A 198 -23.25 2.29 12.20
N LEU A 199 -23.05 2.81 10.98
CA LEU A 199 -24.13 3.47 10.21
C LEU A 199 -25.30 2.52 9.97
N SER A 200 -25.02 1.26 9.61
CA SER A 200 -26.06 0.25 9.43
C SER A 200 -26.83 -0.05 10.71
N ARG A 201 -26.15 -0.10 11.87
CA ARG A 201 -26.76 -0.36 13.18
C ARG A 201 -27.65 0.78 13.64
N GLU A 202 -27.19 2.01 13.45
CA GLU A 202 -27.90 3.24 13.79
C GLU A 202 -28.97 3.63 12.75
N ASN A 203 -29.20 2.79 11.73
CA ASN A 203 -30.11 3.05 10.63
C ASN A 203 -29.83 4.41 9.92
N ILE A 204 -28.55 4.79 9.86
CA ILE A 204 -28.08 5.99 9.17
C ILE A 204 -27.64 5.58 7.76
N ARG A 205 -28.18 6.27 6.75
CA ARG A 205 -27.83 6.01 5.36
C ARG A 205 -26.35 6.32 5.10
N SER A 206 -25.61 5.32 4.63
CA SER A 206 -24.27 5.52 4.07
C SER A 206 -24.36 6.01 2.63
N HIS A 207 -23.65 7.10 2.32
CA HIS A 207 -23.53 7.65 0.96
C HIS A 207 -22.37 7.03 0.15
N GLN A 208 -21.66 6.04 0.70
CA GLN A 208 -20.47 5.47 0.06
C GLN A 208 -20.76 4.85 -1.32
N ASN A 209 -21.90 4.17 -1.45
CA ASN A 209 -22.31 3.52 -2.69
C ASN A 209 -23.16 4.42 -3.58
N ASP A 210 -23.37 5.67 -3.18
CA ASP A 210 -24.05 6.63 -4.04
C ASP A 210 -23.19 6.86 -5.26
N LYS A 211 -23.76 6.58 -6.42
CA LYS A 211 -23.12 6.90 -7.70
C LYS A 211 -23.32 8.39 -7.95
N TYR A 212 -22.25 9.15 -7.77
CA TYR A 212 -22.22 10.55 -8.19
C TYR A 212 -21.81 10.60 -9.66
N TRP A 213 -22.76 11.00 -10.49
CA TRP A 213 -22.49 11.31 -11.89
C TRP A 213 -22.20 12.80 -11.97
N ASN A 214 -20.92 13.13 -12.08
CA ASN A 214 -20.52 14.51 -12.32
C ASN A 214 -20.89 14.85 -13.77
N ASN A 215 -22.01 15.57 -13.93
CA ASN A 215 -22.43 16.17 -15.19
C ASN A 215 -21.56 17.40 -15.46
N VAL A 216 -20.30 17.15 -15.79
CA VAL A 216 -19.32 18.18 -16.16
C VAL A 216 -19.25 18.32 -17.67
N ASN A 217 -18.97 19.53 -18.14
CA ASN A 217 -18.64 19.74 -19.55
C ASN A 217 -17.20 19.24 -19.81
N PRO A 218 -17.02 18.26 -20.71
CA PRO A 218 -15.70 17.78 -21.14
C PRO A 218 -14.69 18.89 -21.45
N ALA A 219 -15.11 19.89 -22.22
CA ALA A 219 -14.25 20.96 -22.69
C ALA A 219 -13.73 21.83 -21.54
N GLU A 220 -14.59 22.09 -20.55
CA GLU A 220 -14.23 22.86 -19.36
C GLU A 220 -13.18 22.13 -18.51
N ILE A 221 -13.33 20.82 -18.33
CA ILE A 221 -12.36 20.01 -17.59
C ILE A 221 -11.02 19.92 -18.33
N TYR A 222 -11.03 19.79 -19.66
CA TYR A 222 -9.81 19.80 -20.46
C TYR A 222 -9.08 21.15 -20.39
N GLN A 223 -9.81 22.27 -20.35
CA GLN A 223 -9.23 23.60 -20.21
C GLN A 223 -8.48 23.74 -18.87
N ARG A 224 -9.08 23.27 -17.76
CA ARG A 224 -8.44 23.25 -16.43
C ARG A 224 -7.10 22.48 -16.42
N LYS A 225 -6.94 21.45 -17.25
CA LYS A 225 -5.67 20.68 -17.33
C LYS A 225 -4.52 21.51 -17.91
N GLY A 226 -4.82 22.51 -18.75
CA GLY A 226 -3.85 23.43 -19.34
C GLY A 226 -3.46 24.60 -18.42
N ASP A 227 -4.29 24.92 -17.44
CA ASP A 227 -4.10 26.07 -16.56
C ASP A 227 -3.34 25.68 -15.28
N ILE A 228 -2.06 26.05 -15.20
CA ILE A 228 -1.30 25.98 -13.95
C ILE A 228 -1.54 27.27 -13.16
N SER A 229 -2.68 27.35 -12.46
CA SER A 229 -2.93 28.44 -11.52
C SER A 229 -2.52 27.99 -10.11
N ILE A 230 -1.26 28.26 -9.73
CA ILE A 230 -0.78 28.06 -8.37
C ILE A 230 -0.89 29.40 -7.65
N THR A 231 -2.04 29.64 -7.02
CA THR A 231 -2.17 30.70 -6.02
C THR A 231 -1.86 30.08 -4.65
N LEU A 232 -0.94 30.65 -3.89
CA LEU A 232 -0.71 30.19 -2.51
C LEU A 232 -1.87 30.69 -1.63
N VAL A 233 -2.78 29.80 -1.27
CA VAL A 233 -3.82 30.08 -0.28
C VAL A 233 -3.28 29.71 1.10
N ASN A 234 -3.48 30.59 2.08
CA ASN A 234 -3.09 30.34 3.46
C ASN A 234 -3.90 29.15 4.02
N SER A 235 -3.25 28.25 4.77
CA SER A 235 -3.89 27.10 5.42
C SER A 235 -5.03 27.48 6.37
N ASP A 236 -5.01 28.71 6.88
CA ASP A 236 -6.00 29.21 7.83
C ASP A 236 -7.31 29.65 7.14
N ASP A 237 -7.27 29.91 5.83
CA ASP A 237 -8.44 30.24 5.02
C ASP A 237 -9.01 28.97 4.35
N ARG A 238 -9.79 28.24 5.15
CA ARG A 238 -10.40 26.98 4.73
C ARG A 238 -11.29 27.14 3.48
N ASP A 239 -12.06 28.22 3.37
CA ASP A 239 -13.01 28.39 2.28
C ASP A 239 -12.29 28.70 0.97
N ALA A 240 -11.28 29.56 1.01
CA ALA A 240 -10.41 29.80 -0.15
C ALA A 240 -9.65 28.53 -0.57
N PHE A 241 -9.15 27.74 0.39
CA PHE A 241 -8.45 26.50 0.09
C PHE A 241 -9.39 25.48 -0.57
N VAL A 242 -10.59 25.30 -0.03
CA VAL A 242 -11.60 24.39 -0.59
C VAL A 242 -12.00 24.83 -2.00
N ALA A 243 -12.25 26.12 -2.21
CA ALA A 243 -12.60 26.65 -3.53
C ALA A 243 -11.48 26.41 -4.55
N GLN A 244 -10.23 26.65 -4.16
CA GLN A 244 -9.07 26.40 -5.02
C GLN A 244 -8.93 24.92 -5.37
N GLU A 245 -8.98 24.02 -4.40
CA GLU A 245 -8.83 22.59 -4.64
C GLU A 245 -9.99 22.03 -5.47
N ALA A 246 -11.21 22.55 -5.30
CA ALA A 246 -12.36 22.20 -6.14
C ALA A 246 -12.15 22.64 -7.61
N ALA A 247 -11.60 23.83 -7.84
CA ALA A 247 -11.30 24.33 -9.19
C ALA A 247 -10.22 23.51 -9.91
N ARG A 248 -9.33 22.83 -9.16
CA ARG A 248 -8.29 21.93 -9.69
C ARG A 248 -8.80 20.53 -10.04
N CYS A 249 -10.02 20.16 -9.65
CA CYS A 249 -10.57 18.84 -9.93
C CYS A 249 -10.69 18.64 -11.45
N LEU A 250 -9.94 17.66 -11.97
CA LEU A 250 -9.98 17.23 -13.37
C LEU A 250 -10.91 16.03 -13.60
N GLU A 251 -11.75 15.68 -12.62
CA GLU A 251 -12.71 14.57 -12.68
C GLU A 251 -12.07 13.21 -13.01
N CYS A 252 -11.95 12.35 -11.99
CA CYS A 252 -11.24 11.06 -12.11
C CYS A 252 -11.77 10.14 -13.21
N ASN A 253 -13.05 10.24 -13.56
CA ASN A 253 -13.72 9.47 -14.62
C ASN A 253 -13.63 10.13 -16.01
N TYR A 254 -13.09 11.34 -16.12
CA TYR A 254 -13.10 12.11 -17.37
C TYR A 254 -11.69 12.49 -17.85
N VAL A 255 -11.00 13.45 -17.21
CA VAL A 255 -9.70 13.96 -17.69
C VAL A 255 -8.55 13.54 -16.79
N CYS A 256 -8.73 13.53 -15.46
CA CYS A 256 -7.63 13.33 -14.53
C CYS A 256 -6.87 12.05 -14.86
N SER A 257 -7.56 10.90 -14.89
CA SER A 257 -7.02 9.57 -15.19
C SER A 257 -5.62 9.33 -14.62
N LYS A 258 -5.24 9.97 -13.50
CA LYS A 258 -3.84 10.05 -13.08
C LYS A 258 -3.29 8.67 -12.75
N CYS A 259 -4.16 7.79 -12.22
CA CYS A 259 -3.86 6.38 -11.99
C CYS A 259 -3.53 5.55 -13.26
N VAL A 260 -3.86 6.05 -14.45
CA VAL A 260 -3.44 5.52 -15.76
C VAL A 260 -2.14 6.20 -16.17
N ASP A 261 -2.08 7.53 -16.12
CA ASP A 261 -0.91 8.32 -16.56
C ASP A 261 0.36 8.02 -15.76
N VAL A 262 0.25 7.79 -14.44
CA VAL A 262 1.40 7.51 -13.56
C VAL A 262 1.69 6.03 -13.40
N CYS A 263 0.91 5.15 -14.03
CA CYS A 263 1.11 3.71 -13.87
C CYS A 263 2.40 3.32 -14.62
N PRO A 264 3.50 3.00 -13.91
CA PRO A 264 4.79 2.77 -14.55
C PRO A 264 4.73 1.58 -15.51
N ASN A 265 3.91 0.58 -15.19
CA ASN A 265 3.77 -0.64 -15.97
C ASN A 265 2.54 -0.61 -16.90
N ARG A 266 1.86 0.53 -17.03
CA ARG A 266 0.62 0.71 -17.81
C ARG A 266 -0.46 -0.34 -17.53
N ALA A 267 -0.50 -0.82 -16.28
CA ALA A 267 -1.46 -1.83 -15.82
C ALA A 267 -2.91 -1.34 -15.84
N ASN A 268 -3.13 -0.02 -15.81
CA ASN A 268 -4.45 0.57 -15.99
C ASN A 268 -4.48 1.34 -17.29
N VAL A 269 -5.52 1.14 -18.10
CA VAL A 269 -5.78 1.91 -19.32
C VAL A 269 -7.19 2.47 -19.28
N SER A 270 -7.34 3.73 -19.70
CA SER A 270 -8.63 4.38 -19.88
C SER A 270 -9.08 4.22 -21.32
N ILE A 271 -10.21 3.54 -21.56
CA ILE A 271 -10.68 3.18 -22.91
C ILE A 271 -12.04 3.80 -23.15
N ALA A 272 -12.19 4.52 -24.26
CA ALA A 272 -13.45 5.16 -24.63
C ALA A 272 -14.42 4.16 -25.27
N VAL A 273 -15.20 3.42 -24.45
CA VAL A 273 -16.14 2.40 -24.95
C VAL A 273 -17.48 3.07 -25.31
N PRO A 274 -17.96 2.98 -26.58
CA PRO A 274 -19.24 3.54 -26.97
C PRO A 274 -20.43 2.93 -26.20
N GLY A 275 -21.51 3.71 -26.02
CA GLY A 275 -22.74 3.22 -25.40
C GLY A 275 -22.77 3.27 -23.87
N PHE A 276 -21.76 3.87 -23.23
CA PHE A 276 -21.75 4.15 -21.79
C PHE A 276 -21.92 5.65 -21.52
N GLN A 277 -22.65 5.98 -20.44
CA GLN A 277 -22.77 7.37 -19.98
C GLN A 277 -21.41 7.94 -19.53
N ASN A 278 -20.59 7.11 -18.85
CA ASN A 278 -19.17 7.40 -18.66
C ASN A 278 -18.42 7.02 -19.94
N ARG A 279 -17.88 8.02 -20.64
CA ARG A 279 -17.13 7.81 -21.88
C ARG A 279 -15.99 6.81 -21.70
N PHE A 280 -15.28 6.88 -20.58
CA PHE A 280 -14.10 6.07 -20.32
C PHE A 280 -14.39 4.91 -19.37
N GLN A 281 -14.03 3.70 -19.79
CA GLN A 281 -13.99 2.48 -19.00
C GLN A 281 -12.55 2.19 -18.62
N ARG A 282 -12.30 1.86 -17.34
CA ARG A 282 -10.96 1.49 -16.88
C ARG A 282 -10.76 -0.01 -17.02
N CYS A 283 -9.88 -0.39 -17.93
CA CYS A 283 -9.41 -1.76 -18.08
C CYS A 283 -8.11 -1.92 -17.28
N THR A 284 -8.04 -2.92 -16.40
CA THR A 284 -6.83 -3.21 -15.63
C THR A 284 -6.25 -4.53 -16.11
N SER A 285 -5.07 -4.52 -16.72
CA SER A 285 -4.42 -5.77 -17.13
C SER A 285 -3.70 -6.40 -15.95
N THR A 286 -4.01 -7.65 -15.58
CA THR A 286 -3.31 -8.32 -14.48
C THR A 286 -1.88 -8.73 -14.84
N LEU A 287 -1.49 -8.63 -16.11
CA LEU A 287 -0.15 -8.97 -16.60
C LEU A 287 0.95 -8.09 -16.02
N THR A 288 0.66 -6.81 -15.81
CA THR A 288 1.65 -5.80 -15.46
C THR A 288 1.38 -5.16 -14.11
N VAL A 289 0.39 -5.68 -13.36
CA VAL A 289 0.14 -5.30 -11.97
C VAL A 289 1.27 -5.87 -11.11
N THR A 290 2.31 -5.09 -10.90
CA THR A 290 2.99 -5.12 -9.61
C THR A 290 2.10 -4.35 -8.64
N ASN A 291 2.05 -4.74 -7.36
CA ASN A 291 1.22 -4.12 -6.32
C ASN A 291 1.64 -2.65 -6.03
N ALA A 292 1.53 -1.76 -7.01
CA ALA A 292 1.81 -0.35 -6.90
C ALA A 292 0.62 0.31 -6.19
N ALA A 293 0.68 0.29 -4.86
CA ALA A 293 -0.16 1.09 -3.98
C ALA A 293 -0.02 2.61 -4.25
N THR A 294 0.96 3.02 -5.05
CA THR A 294 1.30 4.42 -5.37
C THR A 294 0.18 5.17 -6.11
N ALA A 295 -0.61 4.49 -6.96
CA ALA A 295 -1.71 5.13 -7.69
C ALA A 295 -3.01 5.31 -6.88
N LEU A 296 -3.07 4.75 -5.67
CA LEU A 296 -4.27 4.75 -4.81
C LEU A 296 -4.24 5.83 -3.71
N SER A 297 -3.08 6.48 -3.48
CA SER A 297 -2.88 7.44 -2.38
C SER A 297 -3.51 8.82 -2.63
N SER A 298 -3.73 9.23 -3.88
CA SER A 298 -4.12 10.60 -4.23
C SER A 298 -5.61 10.80 -4.55
N VAL A 299 -6.45 9.78 -4.38
CA VAL A 299 -7.89 9.87 -4.71
C VAL A 299 -8.71 9.94 -3.42
N ARG A 300 -9.31 11.11 -3.15
CA ARG A 300 -10.40 11.20 -2.16
C ARG A 300 -11.54 10.31 -2.63
N GLY A 301 -11.99 9.44 -1.74
CA GLY A 301 -12.88 8.34 -2.05
C GLY A 301 -12.07 7.07 -2.05
N THR A 302 -12.31 6.22 -1.06
CA THR A 302 -11.98 4.81 -1.12
C THR A 302 -12.39 4.32 -2.50
N VAL A 303 -11.40 4.12 -3.39
CA VAL A 303 -11.59 3.24 -4.54
C VAL A 303 -11.67 1.87 -3.91
N ASN A 304 -12.87 1.58 -3.37
CA ASN A 304 -13.35 0.23 -3.21
C ASN A 304 -12.96 -0.52 -4.48
N ARG A 305 -12.85 -1.82 -4.35
CA ARG A 305 -12.91 -2.76 -5.48
C ARG A 305 -14.22 -2.50 -6.25
N THR A 306 -14.29 -1.41 -7.00
CA THR A 306 -15.50 -0.94 -7.63
C THR A 306 -15.71 -1.86 -8.80
N LYS A 307 -16.96 -2.31 -8.93
CA LYS A 307 -17.55 -3.03 -10.05
C LYS A 307 -17.41 -2.30 -11.42
N THR A 308 -16.52 -1.32 -11.52
CA THR A 308 -16.24 -0.45 -12.69
C THR A 308 -14.85 -0.71 -13.29
N LYS A 309 -14.04 -1.59 -12.70
CA LYS A 309 -12.80 -2.07 -13.30
C LYS A 309 -13.06 -3.46 -13.83
N SER A 310 -12.77 -3.69 -15.11
CA SER A 310 -12.84 -5.00 -15.73
C SER A 310 -11.43 -5.54 -15.90
N PRO A 311 -10.88 -6.24 -14.89
CA PRO A 311 -9.55 -6.80 -14.99
C PRO A 311 -9.51 -7.87 -16.09
N SER A 312 -8.57 -7.73 -17.02
CA SER A 312 -8.22 -8.78 -17.97
C SER A 312 -7.15 -9.65 -17.34
N SER A 313 -7.46 -10.93 -17.10
CA SER A 313 -6.46 -11.91 -16.68
C SER A 313 -5.78 -12.50 -17.89
N ALA A 314 -4.47 -12.76 -17.80
CA ALA A 314 -3.74 -13.48 -18.83
C ALA A 314 -3.47 -14.94 -18.49
N TRP A 315 -3.48 -15.27 -17.18
CA TRP A 315 -3.32 -16.63 -16.70
C TRP A 315 -4.60 -17.09 -16.03
N ARG A 316 -4.99 -18.33 -16.35
CA ARG A 316 -6.16 -18.97 -15.75
C ARG A 316 -6.05 -19.07 -14.22
N LYS A 317 -4.85 -19.34 -13.70
CA LYS A 317 -4.58 -19.38 -12.25
C LYS A 317 -4.91 -18.05 -11.56
N ASP A 318 -4.59 -16.91 -12.20
CA ASP A 318 -4.85 -15.59 -11.62
C ASP A 318 -6.34 -15.26 -11.64
N PHE A 319 -7.03 -15.64 -12.72
CA PHE A 319 -8.48 -15.54 -12.80
C PHE A 319 -9.13 -16.39 -11.70
N ASP A 320 -8.75 -17.66 -11.56
CA ASP A 320 -9.34 -18.59 -10.60
C ASP A 320 -9.08 -18.18 -9.14
N ASN A 321 -7.92 -17.57 -8.84
CA ASN A 321 -7.57 -17.08 -7.49
C ASN A 321 -8.18 -15.71 -7.13
N SER A 322 -8.80 -15.01 -8.08
CA SER A 322 -9.42 -13.71 -7.85
C SER A 322 -10.90 -13.84 -7.47
N SER A 323 -11.40 -12.96 -6.60
CA SER A 323 -12.85 -12.81 -6.35
C SER A 323 -13.45 -11.57 -7.01
N ASN A 324 -12.64 -10.77 -7.70
CA ASN A 324 -13.11 -9.56 -8.36
C ASN A 324 -13.89 -9.88 -9.64
N PRO A 325 -14.86 -9.04 -10.04
CA PRO A 325 -15.37 -9.04 -11.41
C PRO A 325 -14.23 -8.92 -12.40
N GLY A 326 -14.31 -9.55 -13.57
CA GLY A 326 -13.22 -9.55 -14.55
C GLY A 326 -13.46 -10.53 -15.69
N PHE A 327 -12.53 -10.61 -16.62
CA PHE A 327 -12.60 -11.56 -17.73
C PHE A 327 -11.23 -12.10 -18.14
N LEU A 328 -11.23 -13.26 -18.79
CA LEU A 328 -10.06 -13.91 -19.37
C LEU A 328 -10.43 -14.36 -20.78
N VAL A 329 -9.64 -13.95 -21.77
CA VAL A 329 -9.81 -14.34 -23.17
C VAL A 329 -8.79 -15.45 -23.48
N GLU A 330 -9.29 -16.61 -23.90
CA GLU A 330 -8.52 -17.78 -24.33
C GLU A 330 -8.98 -18.15 -25.75
N ASP A 331 -8.28 -17.67 -26.77
CA ASP A 331 -8.63 -17.85 -28.18
C ASP A 331 -10.08 -17.40 -28.48
N CYS A 332 -10.97 -18.35 -28.82
CA CYS A 332 -12.38 -18.10 -29.10
C CYS A 332 -13.30 -18.18 -27.87
N ARG A 333 -12.73 -18.36 -26.67
CA ARG A 333 -13.48 -18.48 -25.41
C ARG A 333 -13.18 -17.32 -24.48
N VAL A 334 -14.22 -16.83 -23.81
CA VAL A 334 -14.11 -15.75 -22.82
C VAL A 334 -14.75 -16.21 -21.53
N ARG A 335 -13.95 -16.26 -20.47
CA ARG A 335 -14.44 -16.46 -19.12
C ARG A 335 -14.77 -15.11 -18.53
N VAL A 336 -15.97 -14.94 -17.99
CA VAL A 336 -16.40 -13.70 -17.35
C VAL A 336 -16.78 -14.01 -15.92
N ARG A 337 -16.35 -13.18 -14.97
CA ARG A 337 -16.79 -13.18 -13.58
C ARG A 337 -17.48 -11.87 -13.24
N LEU A 338 -18.64 -11.96 -12.62
CA LEU A 338 -19.44 -10.82 -12.17
C LEU A 338 -20.35 -11.29 -11.03
N ASN A 339 -20.50 -10.49 -9.97
CA ASN A 339 -21.37 -10.80 -8.83
C ASN A 339 -21.19 -12.22 -8.24
N ASN A 340 -19.94 -12.68 -8.09
CA ASN A 340 -19.58 -14.02 -7.60
C ASN A 340 -20.05 -15.21 -8.46
N GLN A 341 -20.52 -14.95 -9.67
CA GLN A 341 -20.85 -15.96 -10.66
C GLN A 341 -19.83 -15.94 -11.81
N SER A 342 -19.66 -17.08 -12.49
CA SER A 342 -18.72 -17.23 -13.59
C SER A 342 -19.42 -17.84 -14.81
N TRP A 343 -19.15 -17.29 -15.98
CA TRP A 343 -19.70 -17.74 -17.26
C TRP A 343 -18.58 -18.01 -18.24
N VAL A 344 -18.85 -18.89 -19.21
CA VAL A 344 -17.99 -19.14 -20.36
C VAL A 344 -18.79 -18.79 -21.61
N LEU A 345 -18.32 -17.79 -22.34
CA LEU A 345 -18.92 -17.31 -23.59
C LEU A 345 -17.97 -17.59 -24.74
N ASN A 346 -18.49 -17.68 -25.96
CA ASN A 346 -17.67 -17.74 -27.17
C ASN A 346 -17.64 -16.34 -27.81
N ILE A 347 -16.44 -15.92 -28.21
CA ILE A 347 -16.20 -14.69 -28.96
C ILE A 347 -15.70 -15.06 -30.36
N ASP A 348 -16.26 -14.42 -31.39
CA ASP A 348 -15.80 -14.61 -32.77
C ASP A 348 -14.59 -13.72 -33.11
N SER A 349 -14.03 -13.91 -34.32
CA SER A 349 -12.88 -13.11 -34.78
C SER A 349 -13.20 -11.63 -34.96
N LYS A 350 -14.49 -11.26 -35.06
CA LYS A 350 -14.96 -9.87 -35.09
C LYS A 350 -15.24 -9.34 -33.68
N GLY A 351 -14.96 -10.09 -32.62
CA GLY A 351 -15.20 -9.68 -31.24
C GLY A 351 -16.67 -9.76 -30.81
N GLN A 352 -17.53 -10.48 -31.52
CA GLN A 352 -18.96 -10.61 -31.22
C GLN A 352 -19.25 -11.86 -30.39
N PHE A 353 -20.26 -11.77 -29.53
CA PHE A 353 -20.70 -12.85 -28.66
C PHE A 353 -22.06 -13.39 -29.12
N ASN A 354 -22.23 -14.71 -29.01
CA ASN A 354 -23.53 -15.37 -29.23
C ASN A 354 -24.20 -15.65 -27.88
N ASN A 355 -25.51 -15.39 -27.78
CA ASN A 355 -26.35 -15.70 -26.61
C ASN A 355 -25.82 -15.10 -25.29
N VAL A 356 -25.62 -13.77 -25.26
CA VAL A 356 -25.15 -13.03 -24.08
C VAL A 356 -26.26 -12.95 -23.01
N PRO A 357 -26.02 -13.39 -21.76
CA PRO A 357 -26.91 -13.14 -20.64
C PRO A 357 -27.12 -11.63 -20.44
N PRO A 358 -28.34 -11.13 -20.17
CA PRO A 358 -28.62 -9.70 -20.06
C PRO A 358 -27.71 -8.96 -19.06
N GLU A 359 -27.34 -9.64 -17.98
CA GLU A 359 -26.44 -9.15 -16.92
C GLU A 359 -24.99 -8.95 -17.37
N LEU A 360 -24.57 -9.58 -18.47
CA LEU A 360 -23.23 -9.46 -19.03
C LEU A 360 -23.14 -8.50 -20.21
N ASN A 361 -24.23 -7.85 -20.63
CA ASN A 361 -24.25 -6.97 -21.80
C ASN A 361 -23.16 -5.89 -21.76
N ASP A 362 -23.03 -5.18 -20.64
CA ASP A 362 -22.03 -4.13 -20.48
C ASP A 362 -20.60 -4.70 -20.51
N MET A 363 -20.39 -5.84 -19.83
CA MET A 363 -19.08 -6.49 -19.80
C MET A 363 -18.67 -6.99 -21.18
N CYS A 364 -19.60 -7.64 -21.91
CA CYS A 364 -19.37 -8.11 -23.27
C CYS A 364 -19.08 -6.94 -24.21
N ARG A 365 -19.79 -5.80 -24.08
CA ARG A 365 -19.51 -4.60 -24.87
C ARG A 365 -18.07 -4.08 -24.65
N ILE A 366 -17.61 -4.06 -23.40
CA ILE A 366 -16.22 -3.70 -23.07
C ILE A 366 -15.25 -4.70 -23.71
N ILE A 367 -15.49 -6.00 -23.55
CA ILE A 367 -14.60 -7.06 -24.07
C ILE A 367 -14.53 -7.00 -25.60
N SER A 368 -15.67 -6.85 -26.29
CA SER A 368 -15.73 -6.68 -27.74
C SER A 368 -14.89 -5.49 -28.20
N HIS A 369 -15.03 -4.34 -27.52
CA HIS A 369 -14.29 -3.13 -27.87
C HIS A 369 -12.78 -3.28 -27.62
N VAL A 370 -12.39 -3.91 -26.50
CA VAL A 370 -10.98 -4.23 -26.21
C VAL A 370 -10.42 -5.20 -27.25
N HIS A 371 -11.17 -6.25 -27.61
CA HIS A 371 -10.76 -7.22 -28.62
C HIS A 371 -10.53 -6.58 -29.99
N GLN A 372 -11.42 -5.67 -30.42
CA GLN A 372 -11.33 -5.02 -31.74
C GLN A 372 -10.26 -3.93 -31.81
N HIS A 373 -10.09 -3.13 -30.75
CA HIS A 373 -9.29 -1.89 -30.83
C HIS A 373 -8.07 -1.88 -29.91
N HIS A 374 -8.00 -2.79 -28.93
CA HIS A 374 -6.95 -2.85 -27.91
C HIS A 374 -6.46 -4.28 -27.66
N HIS A 375 -6.36 -5.11 -28.71
CA HIS A 375 -6.00 -6.54 -28.61
C HIS A 375 -4.67 -6.79 -27.88
N TYR A 376 -3.75 -5.82 -27.89
CA TYR A 376 -2.47 -5.87 -27.15
C TYR A 376 -2.67 -6.01 -25.63
N LEU A 377 -3.85 -5.69 -25.09
CA LEU A 377 -4.21 -5.88 -23.67
C LEU A 377 -4.63 -7.31 -23.33
N LEU A 378 -4.84 -8.16 -24.33
CA LEU A 378 -5.33 -9.54 -24.21
C LEU A 378 -4.24 -10.60 -24.42
N GLY A 379 -3.03 -10.19 -24.84
CA GLY A 379 -1.92 -11.11 -25.14
C GLY A 379 -1.27 -11.73 -23.89
N ARG A 380 -0.47 -12.77 -24.08
CA ARG A 380 0.44 -13.30 -23.07
C ARG A 380 1.75 -12.52 -23.12
N VAL A 381 2.34 -12.18 -21.98
CA VAL A 381 3.71 -11.63 -21.93
C VAL A 381 4.66 -12.82 -22.09
N GLU A 382 5.47 -12.82 -23.14
CA GLU A 382 6.63 -13.70 -23.24
C GLU A 382 7.57 -13.37 -22.09
N VAL A 383 7.92 -14.38 -21.29
CA VAL A 383 8.82 -14.27 -20.14
C VAL A 383 10.26 -14.13 -20.61
#